data_AF-T0ZWD3-F1
#
_entry.id   AF-T0ZWD3-F1
#
_cell.length_a   1.000
_cell.length_b   1.000
_cell.length_c   1.000
_cell.angle_alpha   90.00
_cell.angle_beta   90.00
_cell.angle_gamma   90.00
#
_symmetry.space_group_name_H-M   'P 1'
#
loop_
_entity.id
_entity.type
_entity.pdbx_description
1 polymer ?
#
loop_
_entity_poly.entity_id
_entity_poly.type
_entity_poly.pdbx_seq_one_letter_code
_entity_poly.pdbx_strand_id
1 'polypeptide(L)'
;FLPIIDRILRARDADPTPRTRAIVIYPMNALANSQLEELDKFLHGFAAGAAPFSVARYTGQEKQPERDAIAVNPPDILLTNFMMLELILTRFEDTDRRVLEHCEGLEFLVLDELHTYRGRQGADVALLVRRLRERLHAESLVCIGTSATMSSAEHRGDSNQAVADVASRLFGATITAQDVIGETLERVTDPALDLAAIRPHLSAAIQRESFEWDDFAAFRSDPIAVWVELNLGIALHDNAPPRRAQPMTLKDASERLAVDAGCTPDAARSALQRFLLAAHAVKTPQGRAPFAFKLHQFISGPGKVMATLEAPGVRNITQDVQRFAPGRQAEAVQLYATHFCRDCGQEYHPVWHSSGGAGDLYSPREIDDITADDEDDRYGFLCPRREGQQYRGALEDLPEAWLDVTRNEPRVKPNYKKAVPFEVAVDAQGHAGRGQAYWFIPGKFRFCLNCGQEHEAHGKDINRLASLSGEGRSSATTMLTLSALRQLFGEPMPAPGQPDPRKLLGFTDNRQDAALQAGHFNDFIFLLTLRSGLLGAMQNSGGLLDEAQLADAVFKALRLDANDAATLAEYLRNPKLMGSGAAGGAAHAALHHRLSAAARLASRLALQQSQPRPARAAGHPLPRARCV
;
A
#
# COMPACT_ATOMS: atom_id res chain seq x y z
N PHE A 1 -10.30 -2.90 -28.57
CA PHE A 1 -11.56 -2.23 -29.00
C PHE A 1 -11.68 -2.07 -30.52
N LEU A 2 -10.70 -1.49 -31.24
CA LEU A 2 -10.86 -1.23 -32.68
C LEU A 2 -11.34 -2.43 -33.53
N PRO A 3 -10.76 -3.65 -33.41
CA PRO A 3 -11.24 -4.80 -34.19
C PRO A 3 -12.67 -5.24 -33.84
N ILE A 4 -13.03 -5.08 -32.56
CA ILE A 4 -14.37 -5.40 -32.05
C ILE A 4 -15.39 -4.45 -32.67
N ILE A 5 -15.08 -3.15 -32.67
CA ILE A 5 -15.98 -2.11 -33.20
C ILE A 5 -16.15 -2.27 -34.72
N ASP A 6 -15.06 -2.44 -35.50
CA ASP A 6 -15.17 -2.68 -36.95
C ASP A 6 -16.06 -3.88 -37.27
N ARG A 7 -15.90 -4.98 -36.50
CA ARG A 7 -16.73 -6.17 -36.65
C ARG A 7 -18.19 -5.91 -36.30
N ILE A 8 -18.47 -5.20 -35.20
CA ILE A 8 -19.84 -4.80 -34.81
C ILE A 8 -20.52 -4.02 -35.94
N LEU A 9 -19.84 -3.01 -36.50
CA LEU A 9 -20.39 -2.17 -37.56
C LEU A 9 -20.74 -2.99 -38.80
N ARG A 10 -19.78 -3.78 -39.30
CA ARG A 10 -20.01 -4.66 -40.46
C ARG A 10 -21.13 -5.66 -40.23
N ALA A 11 -21.25 -6.17 -39.00
CA ALA A 11 -22.26 -7.15 -38.66
C ALA A 11 -23.65 -6.53 -38.54
N ARG A 12 -23.76 -5.31 -38.02
CA ARG A 12 -25.02 -4.54 -37.97
C ARG A 12 -25.52 -4.15 -39.36
N ASP A 13 -24.61 -3.83 -40.28
CA ASP A 13 -24.96 -3.58 -41.68
C ASP A 13 -25.57 -4.81 -42.36
N ALA A 14 -25.15 -6.02 -41.95
CA ALA A 14 -25.66 -7.28 -42.48
C ALA A 14 -26.92 -7.79 -41.75
N ASP A 15 -26.97 -7.65 -40.42
CA ASP A 15 -28.09 -8.03 -39.57
C ASP A 15 -28.27 -6.99 -38.44
N PRO A 16 -29.35 -6.18 -38.47
CA PRO A 16 -29.58 -5.12 -37.50
C PRO A 16 -30.11 -5.63 -36.14
N THR A 17 -30.30 -6.95 -35.97
CA THR A 17 -30.79 -7.55 -34.73
C THR A 17 -29.88 -7.21 -33.55
N PRO A 18 -30.38 -6.53 -32.49
CA PRO A 18 -29.58 -6.20 -31.32
C PRO A 18 -29.12 -7.46 -30.59
N ARG A 19 -27.82 -7.55 -30.31
CA ARG A 19 -27.22 -8.62 -29.51
C ARG A 19 -25.85 -8.20 -28.98
N THR A 20 -25.44 -8.82 -27.89
CA THR A 20 -24.11 -8.65 -27.33
C THR A 20 -23.11 -9.47 -28.13
N ARG A 21 -22.14 -8.80 -28.77
CA ARG A 21 -21.09 -9.44 -29.57
C ARG A 21 -19.76 -9.56 -28.83
N ALA A 22 -19.52 -8.69 -27.84
CA ALA A 22 -18.30 -8.68 -27.07
C ALA A 22 -18.55 -8.57 -25.56
N ILE A 23 -17.85 -9.38 -24.77
CA ILE A 23 -17.76 -9.23 -23.32
C ILE A 23 -16.34 -8.82 -22.95
N VAL A 24 -16.21 -7.74 -22.17
CA VAL A 24 -14.93 -7.27 -21.64
C VAL A 24 -14.93 -7.39 -20.12
N ILE A 25 -14.00 -8.18 -19.60
CA ILE A 25 -13.86 -8.46 -18.18
C ILE A 25 -12.70 -7.64 -17.61
N TYR A 26 -13.02 -6.81 -16.62
CA TYR A 26 -12.04 -6.08 -15.82
C TYR A 26 -11.86 -6.72 -14.44
N PRO A 27 -10.65 -6.67 -13.86
CA PRO A 27 -10.42 -7.12 -12.48
C PRO A 27 -11.06 -6.18 -11.45
N MET A 28 -11.27 -4.90 -11.81
CA MET A 28 -11.79 -3.86 -10.92
C MET A 28 -12.89 -3.05 -11.60
N ASN A 29 -13.98 -2.76 -10.88
CA ASN A 29 -15.08 -1.94 -11.40
C ASN A 29 -14.62 -0.52 -11.81
N ALA A 30 -13.60 0.03 -11.15
CA ALA A 30 -13.06 1.34 -11.50
C ALA A 30 -12.51 1.38 -12.94
N LEU A 31 -11.89 0.29 -13.41
CA LEU A 31 -11.40 0.19 -14.79
C LEU A 31 -12.57 0.11 -15.77
N ALA A 32 -13.61 -0.66 -15.45
CA ALA A 32 -14.82 -0.72 -16.26
C ALA A 32 -15.50 0.65 -16.39
N ASN A 33 -15.55 1.42 -15.30
CA ASN A 33 -16.10 2.79 -15.30
C ASN A 33 -15.25 3.72 -16.18
N SER A 34 -13.94 3.72 -15.97
CA SER A 34 -13.01 4.54 -16.76
C SER A 34 -13.07 4.20 -18.25
N GLN A 35 -13.24 2.91 -18.59
CA GLN A 35 -13.34 2.52 -19.99
C GLN A 35 -14.68 2.95 -20.61
N LEU A 36 -15.79 2.86 -19.86
CA LEU A 36 -17.08 3.35 -20.33
C LEU A 36 -17.01 4.84 -20.64
N GLU A 37 -16.46 5.64 -19.71
CA GLU A 37 -16.26 7.08 -19.91
C GLU A 37 -15.38 7.39 -21.13
N GLU A 38 -14.35 6.57 -21.39
CA GLU A 38 -13.50 6.74 -22.57
C GLU A 38 -14.24 6.42 -23.87
N LEU A 39 -15.03 5.34 -23.89
CA LEU A 39 -15.83 4.95 -25.07
C LEU A 39 -16.93 5.98 -25.35
N ASP A 40 -17.55 6.54 -24.31
CA ASP A 40 -18.58 7.57 -24.43
C ASP A 40 -18.07 8.85 -25.12
N LYS A 41 -16.77 9.18 -24.99
CA LYS A 41 -16.17 10.30 -25.72
C LYS A 41 -16.23 10.12 -27.24
N PHE A 42 -16.12 8.88 -27.73
CA PHE A 42 -16.24 8.56 -29.15
C PHE A 42 -17.70 8.51 -29.63
N LEU A 43 -18.65 8.35 -28.70
CA LEU A 43 -20.09 8.33 -28.98
C LEU A 43 -20.75 9.70 -28.76
N HIS A 44 -19.98 10.70 -28.31
CA HIS A 44 -20.47 12.04 -28.07
C HIS A 44 -20.83 12.76 -29.38
N GLY A 45 -22.00 13.40 -29.42
CA GLY A 45 -22.47 14.19 -30.57
C GLY A 45 -23.34 13.43 -31.56
N PHE A 46 -23.53 12.12 -31.39
CA PHE A 46 -24.55 11.38 -32.13
C PHE A 46 -25.96 11.68 -31.57
N ALA A 47 -26.96 11.75 -32.45
CA ALA A 47 -28.35 11.88 -32.02
C ALA A 47 -28.79 10.61 -31.23
N ALA A 48 -29.82 10.75 -30.39
CA ALA A 48 -30.36 9.61 -29.64
C ALA A 48 -30.75 8.47 -30.60
N GLY A 49 -30.20 7.27 -30.37
CA GLY A 49 -30.40 6.10 -31.23
C GLY A 49 -29.56 6.07 -32.52
N ALA A 50 -28.78 7.11 -32.82
CA ALA A 50 -27.89 7.18 -33.99
C ALA A 50 -26.44 6.76 -33.68
N ALA A 51 -26.17 6.31 -32.46
CA ALA A 51 -24.84 5.85 -32.06
C ALA A 51 -24.41 4.63 -32.92
N PRO A 52 -23.17 4.61 -33.43
CA PRO A 52 -22.68 3.57 -34.32
C PRO A 52 -22.52 2.21 -33.61
N PHE A 53 -22.39 2.20 -32.28
CA PHE A 53 -22.44 1.01 -31.44
C PHE A 53 -22.88 1.40 -30.02
N SER A 54 -23.21 0.40 -29.23
CA SER A 54 -23.68 0.55 -27.85
C SER A 54 -22.80 -0.21 -26.87
N VAL A 55 -22.60 0.38 -25.69
CA VAL A 55 -21.79 -0.20 -24.61
C VAL A 55 -22.59 -0.07 -23.32
N ALA A 56 -22.65 -1.12 -22.52
CA ALA A 56 -23.22 -1.03 -21.18
C ALA A 56 -22.38 -1.80 -20.17
N ARG A 57 -22.47 -1.36 -18.91
CA ARG A 57 -21.81 -1.99 -17.77
C ARG A 57 -22.81 -2.86 -17.01
N TYR A 58 -22.38 -4.07 -16.67
CA TYR A 58 -23.17 -5.01 -15.88
C TYR A 58 -22.30 -5.59 -14.77
N THR A 59 -22.31 -4.95 -13.61
CA THR A 59 -21.51 -5.25 -12.42
C THR A 59 -22.40 -5.25 -11.17
N GLY A 60 -21.79 -5.42 -9.99
CA GLY A 60 -22.50 -5.31 -8.71
C GLY A 60 -22.95 -3.89 -8.34
N GLN A 61 -22.65 -2.87 -9.14
CA GLN A 61 -23.01 -1.47 -8.86
C GLN A 61 -24.31 -1.02 -9.54
N GLU A 62 -24.74 -1.71 -10.60
CA GLU A 62 -25.97 -1.43 -11.34
C GLU A 62 -27.20 -1.78 -10.49
N LYS A 63 -28.15 -0.85 -10.45
CA LYS A 63 -29.46 -1.06 -9.83
C LYS A 63 -30.35 -1.92 -10.73
N GLN A 64 -31.39 -2.51 -10.15
CA GLN A 64 -32.34 -3.35 -10.88
C GLN A 64 -32.89 -2.71 -12.17
N PRO A 65 -33.33 -1.42 -12.19
CA PRO A 65 -33.84 -0.81 -13.42
C PRO A 65 -32.81 -0.72 -14.55
N GLU A 66 -31.52 -0.54 -14.21
CA GLU A 66 -30.43 -0.47 -15.19
C GLU A 66 -30.16 -1.87 -15.78
N ARG A 67 -30.20 -2.91 -14.93
CA ARG A 67 -30.07 -4.30 -15.35
C ARG A 67 -31.22 -4.73 -16.26
N ASP A 68 -32.45 -4.34 -15.91
CA ASP A 68 -33.64 -4.64 -16.70
C ASP A 68 -33.60 -3.92 -18.06
N ALA A 69 -33.09 -2.69 -18.11
CA ALA A 69 -32.90 -1.97 -19.37
C ALA A 69 -31.93 -2.71 -20.31
N ILE A 70 -30.82 -3.26 -19.77
CA ILE A 70 -29.86 -4.08 -20.53
C ILE A 70 -30.50 -5.39 -21.01
N ALA A 71 -31.34 -6.02 -20.19
CA ALA A 71 -32.07 -7.23 -20.58
C ALA A 71 -33.12 -7.00 -21.67
N VAL A 72 -33.71 -5.80 -21.72
CA VAL A 72 -34.70 -5.40 -22.75
C VAL A 72 -34.01 -4.94 -24.03
N ASN A 73 -32.91 -4.19 -23.93
CA ASN A 73 -32.17 -3.64 -25.06
C ASN A 73 -30.67 -3.98 -24.91
N PRO A 74 -30.21 -5.09 -25.50
CA PRO A 74 -28.83 -5.54 -25.30
C PRO A 74 -27.81 -4.59 -25.93
N PRO A 75 -26.70 -4.28 -25.24
CA PRO A 75 -25.59 -3.53 -25.81
C PRO A 75 -24.78 -4.40 -26.78
N ASP A 76 -24.06 -3.79 -27.71
CA ASP A 76 -23.10 -4.51 -28.57
C ASP A 76 -21.89 -5.00 -27.76
N ILE A 77 -21.47 -4.22 -26.75
CA ILE A 77 -20.34 -4.51 -25.86
C ILE A 77 -20.81 -4.47 -24.40
N LEU A 78 -20.59 -5.57 -23.68
CA LEU A 78 -20.88 -5.68 -22.25
C LEU A 78 -19.58 -5.58 -21.44
N LEU A 79 -19.49 -4.58 -20.56
CA LEU A 79 -18.39 -4.42 -19.62
C LEU A 79 -18.78 -5.05 -18.28
N THR A 80 -17.98 -5.98 -17.76
CA THR A 80 -18.28 -6.68 -16.51
C THR A 80 -17.01 -7.04 -15.74
N ASN A 81 -17.16 -7.78 -14.65
CA ASN A 81 -16.07 -8.41 -13.92
C ASN A 81 -16.33 -9.93 -13.80
N PHE A 82 -15.30 -10.70 -13.49
CA PHE A 82 -15.40 -12.17 -13.47
C PHE A 82 -16.42 -12.67 -12.45
N MET A 83 -16.56 -12.00 -11.31
CA MET A 83 -17.56 -12.36 -10.29
C MET A 83 -18.98 -12.16 -10.81
N MET A 84 -19.26 -11.04 -11.46
CA MET A 84 -20.59 -10.77 -11.98
C MET A 84 -20.92 -11.73 -13.12
N LEU A 85 -19.97 -12.03 -14.01
CA LEU A 85 -20.19 -13.02 -15.06
C LEU A 85 -20.50 -14.42 -14.49
N GLU A 86 -19.79 -14.85 -13.44
CA GLU A 86 -20.10 -16.09 -12.71
C GLU A 86 -21.51 -16.08 -12.14
N LEU A 87 -21.94 -14.95 -11.56
CA LEU A 87 -23.27 -14.81 -10.99
C LEU A 87 -24.37 -14.87 -12.07
N ILE A 88 -24.19 -14.19 -13.20
CA ILE A 88 -25.15 -14.22 -14.31
C ILE A 88 -25.33 -15.65 -14.82
N LEU A 89 -24.24 -16.44 -14.88
CA LEU A 89 -24.30 -17.85 -15.29
C LEU A 89 -24.97 -18.76 -14.25
N THR A 90 -24.96 -18.41 -12.96
CA THR A 90 -25.36 -19.34 -11.88
C THR A 90 -26.64 -18.95 -11.13
N ARG A 91 -27.09 -17.69 -11.17
CA ARG A 91 -28.27 -17.22 -10.39
C ARG A 91 -29.62 -17.58 -11.01
N PHE A 92 -29.67 -17.75 -12.33
CA PHE A 92 -30.90 -18.07 -13.08
C PHE A 92 -32.05 -17.06 -12.87
N GLU A 93 -31.76 -15.82 -12.49
CA GLU A 93 -32.76 -14.74 -12.46
C GLU A 93 -33.23 -14.40 -13.89
N ASP A 94 -34.51 -14.01 -14.07
CA ASP A 94 -35.07 -13.75 -15.40
C ASP A 94 -34.30 -12.66 -16.17
N THR A 95 -33.87 -11.60 -15.48
CA THR A 95 -33.04 -10.53 -16.04
C THR A 95 -31.69 -11.06 -16.50
N ASP A 96 -30.98 -11.80 -15.64
CA ASP A 96 -29.66 -12.40 -15.96
C ASP A 96 -29.75 -13.39 -17.14
N ARG A 97 -30.83 -14.19 -17.19
CA ARG A 97 -31.09 -15.12 -18.29
C ARG A 97 -31.25 -14.42 -19.63
N ARG A 98 -32.05 -13.37 -19.69
CA ARG A 98 -32.23 -12.58 -20.93
C ARG A 98 -30.92 -11.95 -21.38
N VAL A 99 -30.12 -11.42 -20.45
CA VAL A 99 -28.79 -10.88 -20.77
C VAL A 99 -27.90 -11.95 -21.40
N LEU A 100 -27.91 -13.19 -20.89
CA LEU A 100 -27.16 -14.30 -21.50
C LEU A 100 -27.70 -14.73 -22.86
N GLU A 101 -29.02 -14.77 -23.04
CA GLU A 101 -29.65 -15.10 -24.32
C GLU A 101 -29.22 -14.12 -25.42
N HIS A 102 -29.03 -12.84 -25.08
CA HIS A 102 -28.49 -11.84 -26.01
C HIS A 102 -26.99 -12.02 -26.31
N CYS A 103 -26.28 -12.86 -25.56
CA CYS A 103 -24.87 -13.19 -25.78
C CYS A 103 -24.68 -14.48 -26.58
N GLU A 104 -25.76 -15.13 -27.03
CA GLU A 104 -25.71 -16.33 -27.87
C GLU A 104 -24.77 -16.12 -29.08
N GLY A 105 -23.87 -17.07 -29.34
CA GLY A 105 -22.87 -17.01 -30.41
C GLY A 105 -21.81 -15.91 -30.23
N LEU A 106 -21.44 -15.59 -28.99
CA LEU A 106 -20.49 -14.52 -28.64
C LEU A 106 -19.23 -14.54 -29.51
N GLU A 107 -18.83 -13.37 -30.03
CA GLU A 107 -17.71 -13.28 -30.98
C GLU A 107 -16.39 -12.91 -30.29
N PHE A 108 -16.42 -12.07 -29.25
CA PHE A 108 -15.22 -11.61 -28.55
C PHE A 108 -15.33 -11.75 -27.04
N LEU A 109 -14.28 -12.29 -26.42
CA LEU A 109 -14.08 -12.25 -24.97
C LEU A 109 -12.73 -11.60 -24.67
N VAL A 110 -12.77 -10.50 -23.92
CA VAL A 110 -11.58 -9.76 -23.51
C VAL A 110 -11.35 -9.94 -22.01
N LEU A 111 -10.16 -10.37 -21.62
CA LEU A 111 -9.70 -10.37 -20.23
C LEU A 111 -8.63 -9.30 -20.06
N ASP A 112 -8.95 -8.24 -19.31
CA ASP A 112 -7.97 -7.21 -19.00
C ASP A 112 -7.11 -7.59 -17.80
N GLU A 113 -5.88 -7.10 -17.79
CA GLU A 113 -4.86 -7.37 -16.77
C GLU A 113 -4.69 -8.87 -16.47
N LEU A 114 -4.36 -9.66 -17.49
CA LEU A 114 -4.18 -11.11 -17.39
C LEU A 114 -3.25 -11.53 -16.24
N HIS A 115 -2.28 -10.70 -15.88
CA HIS A 115 -1.34 -10.96 -14.79
C HIS A 115 -2.02 -11.07 -13.40
N THR A 116 -3.25 -10.56 -13.26
CA THR A 116 -4.05 -10.67 -12.04
C THR A 116 -4.68 -12.07 -11.88
N TYR A 117 -4.90 -12.80 -12.98
CA TYR A 117 -5.54 -14.11 -12.98
C TYR A 117 -4.53 -15.26 -12.78
N ARG A 118 -3.95 -15.33 -11.58
CA ARG A 118 -2.96 -16.35 -11.19
C ARG A 118 -3.41 -17.20 -10.00
N GLY A 119 -2.75 -18.35 -9.79
CA GLY A 119 -3.06 -19.26 -8.70
C GLY A 119 -4.52 -19.76 -8.74
N ARG A 120 -5.18 -19.83 -7.58
CA ARG A 120 -6.58 -20.28 -7.47
C ARG A 120 -7.54 -19.42 -8.30
N GLN A 121 -7.39 -18.09 -8.23
CA GLN A 121 -8.27 -17.17 -8.98
C GLN A 121 -8.13 -17.38 -10.49
N GLY A 122 -6.92 -17.61 -10.99
CA GLY A 122 -6.70 -17.94 -12.41
C GLY A 122 -7.41 -19.23 -12.83
N ALA A 123 -7.39 -20.26 -11.99
CA ALA A 123 -8.11 -21.51 -12.26
C ALA A 123 -9.64 -21.31 -12.29
N ASP A 124 -10.19 -20.52 -11.37
CA ASP A 124 -11.62 -20.20 -11.33
C ASP A 124 -12.06 -19.48 -12.62
N VAL A 125 -11.30 -18.47 -13.05
CA VAL A 125 -11.55 -17.74 -14.30
C VAL A 125 -11.42 -18.66 -15.51
N ALA A 126 -10.44 -19.57 -15.52
CA ALA A 126 -10.25 -20.52 -16.62
C ALA A 126 -11.47 -21.45 -16.81
N LEU A 127 -12.06 -21.92 -15.71
CA LEU A 127 -13.28 -22.72 -15.74
C LEU A 127 -14.50 -21.89 -16.14
N LEU A 128 -14.59 -20.64 -15.66
CA LEU A 128 -15.63 -19.69 -16.06
C LEU A 128 -15.63 -19.46 -17.58
N VAL A 129 -14.48 -19.22 -18.20
CA VAL A 129 -14.37 -19.02 -19.67
C VAL A 129 -14.87 -20.25 -20.43
N ARG A 130 -14.52 -21.46 -19.98
CA ARG A 130 -14.98 -22.71 -20.62
C ARG A 130 -16.49 -22.88 -20.49
N ARG A 131 -17.06 -22.62 -19.30
CA ARG A 131 -18.52 -22.65 -19.09
C ARG A 131 -19.25 -21.63 -19.95
N LEU A 132 -18.71 -20.41 -20.06
CA LEU A 132 -19.27 -19.35 -20.88
C LEU A 132 -19.32 -19.77 -22.35
N ARG A 133 -18.22 -20.31 -22.88
CA ARG A 133 -18.14 -20.74 -24.28
C ARG A 133 -19.17 -21.81 -24.61
N GLU A 134 -19.27 -22.82 -23.76
CA GLU A 134 -20.24 -23.92 -23.91
C GLU A 134 -21.67 -23.39 -23.86
N ARG A 135 -21.98 -22.55 -22.87
CA ARG A 135 -23.34 -22.06 -22.63
C ARG A 135 -23.84 -21.07 -23.68
N LEU A 136 -22.94 -20.34 -24.32
CA LEU A 136 -23.27 -19.37 -25.37
C LEU A 136 -23.09 -19.93 -26.78
N HIS A 137 -22.80 -21.23 -26.95
CA HIS A 137 -22.53 -21.83 -28.26
C HIS A 137 -21.49 -21.04 -29.08
N ALA A 138 -20.47 -20.51 -28.40
CA ALA A 138 -19.52 -19.56 -28.96
C ALA A 138 -18.33 -20.28 -29.64
N GLU A 139 -18.61 -20.99 -30.72
CA GLU A 139 -17.63 -21.84 -31.43
C GLU A 139 -16.48 -21.04 -32.07
N SER A 140 -16.75 -19.81 -32.50
CA SER A 140 -15.78 -18.91 -33.14
C SER A 140 -15.27 -17.80 -32.20
N LEU A 141 -15.29 -18.02 -30.89
CA LEU A 141 -14.95 -17.02 -29.89
C LEU A 141 -13.48 -16.58 -29.97
N VAL A 142 -13.25 -15.32 -30.31
CA VAL A 142 -11.92 -14.70 -30.27
C VAL A 142 -11.62 -14.24 -28.86
N CYS A 143 -10.57 -14.82 -28.27
CA CYS A 143 -10.11 -14.49 -26.93
C CYS A 143 -8.97 -13.48 -26.99
N ILE A 144 -9.12 -12.34 -26.31
CA ILE A 144 -8.12 -11.27 -26.26
C ILE A 144 -7.70 -11.06 -24.81
N GLY A 145 -6.40 -11.08 -24.55
CA GLY A 145 -5.84 -10.79 -23.23
C GLY A 145 -4.89 -9.62 -23.27
N THR A 146 -5.03 -8.69 -22.33
CA THR A 146 -4.10 -7.56 -22.15
C THR A 146 -3.36 -7.71 -20.84
N SER A 147 -2.08 -7.34 -20.81
CA SER A 147 -1.27 -7.38 -19.59
C SER A 147 -0.03 -6.51 -19.72
N ALA A 148 0.32 -5.81 -18.65
CA ALA A 148 1.58 -5.09 -18.56
C ALA A 148 2.80 -6.01 -18.34
N THR A 149 2.64 -7.11 -17.60
CA THR A 149 3.76 -7.98 -17.18
C THR A 149 3.31 -9.43 -17.05
N MET A 150 3.82 -10.34 -17.89
CA MET A 150 3.48 -11.77 -17.82
C MET A 150 4.66 -12.72 -17.73
N SER A 151 5.85 -12.29 -18.16
CA SER A 151 7.07 -13.09 -18.06
C SER A 151 8.25 -12.20 -17.68
N SER A 152 9.18 -12.74 -16.89
CA SER A 152 10.47 -12.14 -16.58
C SER A 152 11.61 -12.83 -17.35
N ALA A 153 11.31 -13.51 -18.47
CA ALA A 153 12.29 -14.29 -19.22
C ALA A 153 13.22 -13.38 -20.04
N GLU A 154 14.52 -13.69 -20.04
CA GLU A 154 15.57 -12.88 -20.70
C GLU A 154 15.48 -12.89 -22.25
N HIS A 155 14.77 -13.86 -22.84
CA HIS A 155 14.63 -14.04 -24.29
C HIS A 155 13.17 -13.86 -24.75
N ARG A 156 12.95 -13.02 -25.78
CA ARG A 156 11.60 -12.69 -26.31
C ARG A 156 10.85 -13.90 -26.88
N GLY A 157 11.56 -14.85 -27.50
CA GLY A 157 10.97 -16.09 -28.03
C GLY A 157 10.38 -16.98 -26.93
N ASP A 158 11.17 -17.26 -25.89
CA ASP A 158 10.72 -17.99 -24.70
C ASP A 158 9.65 -17.23 -23.93
N SER A 159 9.76 -15.89 -23.85
CA SER A 159 8.74 -15.04 -23.23
C SER A 159 7.40 -15.14 -23.96
N ASN A 160 7.38 -15.01 -25.30
CA ASN A 160 6.14 -15.08 -26.07
C ASN A 160 5.51 -16.47 -25.98
N GLN A 161 6.31 -17.54 -26.02
CA GLN A 161 5.80 -18.90 -25.85
C GLN A 161 5.19 -19.09 -24.46
N ALA A 162 5.87 -18.63 -23.40
CA ALA A 162 5.33 -18.72 -22.04
C ALA A 162 4.01 -17.94 -21.88
N VAL A 163 3.92 -16.74 -22.45
CA VAL A 163 2.67 -15.95 -22.46
C VAL A 163 1.57 -16.69 -23.20
N ALA A 164 1.88 -17.23 -24.38
CA ALA A 164 0.94 -18.00 -25.20
C ALA A 164 0.43 -19.26 -24.47
N ASP A 165 1.30 -19.99 -23.76
CA ASP A 165 0.92 -21.16 -22.97
C ASP A 165 -0.03 -20.81 -21.82
N VAL A 166 0.28 -19.73 -21.09
CA VAL A 166 -0.57 -19.27 -19.98
C VAL A 166 -1.93 -18.79 -20.49
N ALA A 167 -1.93 -17.97 -21.54
CA ALA A 167 -3.16 -17.50 -22.18
C ALA A 167 -3.98 -18.68 -22.72
N SER A 168 -3.33 -19.65 -23.36
CA SER A 168 -4.01 -20.85 -23.89
C SER A 168 -4.68 -21.66 -22.79
N ARG A 169 -4.02 -21.83 -21.64
CA ARG A 169 -4.60 -22.52 -20.48
C ARG A 169 -5.76 -21.75 -19.87
N LEU A 170 -5.61 -20.44 -19.70
CA LEU A 170 -6.63 -19.57 -19.10
C LEU A 170 -7.87 -19.54 -20.00
N PHE A 171 -7.71 -19.18 -21.26
CA PHE A 171 -8.82 -19.15 -22.20
C PHE A 171 -9.34 -20.55 -22.54
N GLY A 172 -8.51 -21.59 -22.48
CA GLY A 172 -8.89 -22.90 -23.00
C GLY A 172 -9.07 -22.88 -24.52
N ALA A 173 -8.22 -22.12 -25.22
CA ALA A 173 -8.17 -22.01 -26.67
C ALA A 173 -6.68 -21.99 -27.09
N THR A 174 -6.35 -22.45 -28.29
CA THR A 174 -4.96 -22.43 -28.77
C THR A 174 -4.56 -21.00 -29.13
N ILE A 175 -3.57 -20.47 -28.41
CA ILE A 175 -2.92 -19.18 -28.70
C ILE A 175 -1.45 -19.49 -28.96
N THR A 176 -0.93 -19.01 -30.09
CA THR A 176 0.46 -19.24 -30.51
C THR A 176 1.36 -18.08 -30.09
N ALA A 177 2.68 -18.28 -30.10
CA ALA A 177 3.64 -17.22 -29.85
C ALA A 177 3.57 -16.06 -30.87
N GLN A 178 2.98 -16.28 -32.05
CA GLN A 178 2.77 -15.27 -33.08
C GLN A 178 1.55 -14.38 -32.78
N ASP A 179 0.60 -14.88 -31.99
CA ASP A 179 -0.57 -14.12 -31.54
C ASP A 179 -0.22 -13.16 -30.39
N VAL A 180 0.98 -13.27 -29.83
CA VAL A 180 1.48 -12.39 -28.76
C VAL A 180 2.03 -11.10 -29.37
N ILE A 181 1.20 -10.06 -29.30
CA ILE A 181 1.56 -8.71 -29.75
C ILE A 181 2.21 -7.96 -28.58
N GLY A 182 3.50 -7.63 -28.74
CA GLY A 182 4.24 -6.80 -27.79
C GLY A 182 4.42 -5.36 -28.28
N GLU A 183 5.08 -4.54 -27.47
CA GLU A 183 5.49 -3.21 -27.89
C GLU A 183 6.65 -3.25 -28.91
N THR A 184 6.73 -2.18 -29.71
CA THR A 184 7.90 -1.86 -30.54
C THR A 184 8.42 -0.52 -30.09
N LEU A 185 9.70 -0.48 -29.71
CA LEU A 185 10.35 0.72 -29.20
C LEU A 185 11.13 1.38 -30.32
N GLU A 186 11.01 2.70 -30.40
CA GLU A 186 11.77 3.56 -31.30
C GLU A 186 12.62 4.53 -30.47
N ARG A 187 13.80 4.88 -31.00
CA ARG A 187 14.66 5.88 -30.38
C ARG A 187 14.04 7.27 -30.51
N VAL A 188 14.01 7.98 -29.38
CA VAL A 188 13.69 9.39 -29.28
C VAL A 188 14.88 10.23 -29.71
N THR A 189 16.10 9.85 -29.31
CA THR A 189 17.33 10.58 -29.69
C THR A 189 17.79 10.22 -31.10
N ASP A 190 18.85 10.86 -31.61
CA ASP A 190 19.34 10.61 -32.96
C ASP A 190 19.85 9.16 -33.14
N PRO A 191 19.22 8.33 -34.01
CA PRO A 191 19.65 6.96 -34.26
C PRO A 191 21.08 6.82 -34.76
N ALA A 192 21.65 7.87 -35.37
CA ALA A 192 23.02 7.87 -35.87
C ALA A 192 24.08 8.02 -34.76
N LEU A 193 23.68 8.44 -33.55
CA LEU A 193 24.57 8.60 -32.41
C LEU A 193 24.50 7.38 -31.49
N ASP A 194 25.63 6.70 -31.32
CA ASP A 194 25.82 5.63 -30.34
C ASP A 194 26.66 6.10 -29.14
N LEU A 195 26.90 5.19 -28.18
CA LEU A 195 27.70 5.50 -26.99
C LEU A 195 29.15 5.88 -27.33
N ALA A 196 29.72 5.35 -28.41
CA ALA A 196 31.08 5.67 -28.83
C ALA A 196 31.17 7.09 -29.40
N ALA A 197 30.18 7.49 -30.20
CA ALA A 197 30.08 8.82 -30.81
C ALA A 197 29.93 9.93 -29.76
N ILE A 198 29.18 9.70 -28.69
CA ILE A 198 28.95 10.72 -27.66
C ILE A 198 30.02 10.78 -26.58
N ARG A 199 30.79 9.70 -26.37
CA ARG A 199 31.75 9.58 -25.25
C ARG A 199 32.72 10.76 -25.15
N PRO A 200 33.32 11.28 -26.24
CA PRO A 200 34.21 12.46 -26.17
C PRO A 200 33.52 13.74 -25.70
N HIS A 201 32.20 13.84 -25.84
CA HIS A 201 31.41 15.03 -25.53
C HIS A 201 30.77 15.00 -24.14
N LEU A 202 30.74 13.85 -23.47
CA LEU A 202 30.11 13.68 -22.16
C LEU A 202 30.76 14.53 -21.08
N SER A 203 32.09 14.61 -21.05
CA SER A 203 32.82 15.37 -20.03
C SER A 203 32.43 16.86 -20.04
N ALA A 204 32.38 17.47 -21.23
CA ALA A 204 31.92 18.84 -21.41
C ALA A 204 30.44 19.01 -21.08
N ALA A 205 29.60 18.01 -21.40
CA ALA A 205 28.17 18.05 -21.09
C ALA A 205 27.88 18.01 -19.57
N ILE A 206 28.67 17.26 -18.80
CA ILE A 206 28.54 17.16 -17.34
C ILE A 206 28.88 18.49 -16.64
N GLN A 207 29.80 19.27 -17.21
CA GLN A 207 30.22 20.55 -16.65
C GLN A 207 29.20 21.68 -16.84
N ARG A 208 28.15 21.47 -17.65
CA ARG A 208 27.11 22.48 -17.86
C ARG A 208 26.38 22.80 -16.56
N GLU A 209 26.16 24.10 -16.31
CA GLU A 209 25.44 24.56 -15.13
C GLU A 209 23.92 24.34 -15.24
N SER A 210 23.39 24.42 -16.46
CA SER A 210 21.98 24.19 -16.82
C SER A 210 21.87 23.44 -18.15
N PHE A 211 20.68 22.90 -18.42
CA PHE A 211 20.33 22.27 -19.69
C PHE A 211 19.14 23.00 -20.30
N GLU A 212 19.37 23.57 -21.48
CA GLU A 212 18.36 24.25 -22.29
C GLU A 212 18.61 23.88 -23.75
N TRP A 213 17.53 23.72 -24.52
CA TRP A 213 17.60 23.37 -25.92
C TRP A 213 16.66 24.29 -26.70
N ASP A 214 17.15 24.85 -27.80
CA ASP A 214 16.37 25.74 -28.67
C ASP A 214 15.18 25.01 -29.30
N ASP A 215 15.38 23.76 -29.67
CA ASP A 215 14.37 22.91 -30.26
C ASP A 215 14.56 21.42 -29.89
N PHE A 216 13.61 20.60 -30.34
CA PHE A 216 13.67 19.17 -30.12
C PHE A 216 14.84 18.50 -30.86
N ALA A 217 15.31 19.03 -31.98
CA ALA A 217 16.42 18.44 -32.73
C ALA A 217 17.75 18.59 -31.97
N ALA A 218 17.97 19.74 -31.33
CA ALA A 218 19.09 19.98 -30.43
C ALA A 218 19.06 19.02 -29.24
N PHE A 219 17.89 18.78 -28.65
CA PHE A 219 17.72 17.77 -27.59
C PHE A 219 18.07 16.35 -28.07
N ARG A 220 17.63 15.97 -29.27
CA ARG A 220 17.91 14.62 -29.83
C ARG A 220 19.39 14.34 -30.02
N SER A 221 20.20 15.38 -30.20
CA SER A 221 21.64 15.27 -30.42
C SER A 221 22.46 15.49 -29.16
N ASP A 222 21.81 15.74 -28.02
CA ASP A 222 22.50 16.02 -26.76
C ASP A 222 23.22 14.76 -26.23
N PRO A 223 24.52 14.84 -25.89
CA PRO A 223 25.28 13.69 -25.41
C PRO A 223 24.68 13.00 -24.18
N ILE A 224 24.12 13.77 -23.24
CA ILE A 224 23.49 13.20 -22.04
C ILE A 224 22.12 12.63 -22.38
N ALA A 225 21.36 13.23 -23.31
CA ALA A 225 20.10 12.64 -23.77
C ALA A 225 20.32 11.27 -24.44
N VAL A 226 21.30 11.18 -25.34
CA VAL A 226 21.66 9.91 -26.00
C VAL A 226 22.15 8.90 -24.96
N TRP A 227 22.99 9.32 -24.01
CA TRP A 227 23.49 8.43 -22.95
C TRP A 227 22.34 7.91 -22.06
N VAL A 228 21.42 8.78 -21.66
CA VAL A 228 20.25 8.43 -20.84
C VAL A 228 19.35 7.46 -21.59
N GLU A 229 19.07 7.70 -22.88
CA GLU A 229 18.28 6.77 -23.67
C GLU A 229 18.95 5.40 -23.76
N LEU A 230 20.23 5.33 -24.12
CA LEU A 230 20.94 4.06 -24.39
C LEU A 230 21.39 3.29 -23.14
N ASN A 231 21.33 3.90 -21.96
CA ASN A 231 21.66 3.22 -20.70
C ASN A 231 20.46 3.04 -19.77
N LEU A 232 19.51 3.96 -19.78
CA LEU A 232 18.38 4.00 -18.84
C LEU A 232 17.00 3.86 -19.51
N GLY A 233 16.90 4.12 -20.82
CA GLY A 233 15.65 4.01 -21.58
C GLY A 233 15.50 2.67 -22.28
N ILE A 234 16.45 2.36 -23.16
CA ILE A 234 16.45 1.18 -24.01
C ILE A 234 17.78 0.43 -23.95
N ALA A 235 17.71 -0.88 -24.13
CA ALA A 235 18.84 -1.76 -24.40
C ALA A 235 18.83 -2.14 -25.88
N LEU A 236 19.95 -1.90 -26.55
CA LEU A 236 20.20 -2.35 -27.92
C LEU A 236 20.98 -3.68 -27.85
N HIS A 237 20.51 -4.68 -28.58
CA HIS A 237 21.20 -5.95 -28.75
C HIS A 237 21.42 -6.21 -30.24
N ASP A 238 22.53 -6.84 -30.60
CA ASP A 238 22.86 -7.15 -31.98
C ASP A 238 21.73 -7.94 -32.65
N ASN A 239 21.26 -7.45 -33.79
CA ASN A 239 20.19 -8.06 -34.60
C ASN A 239 18.84 -8.25 -33.87
N ALA A 240 18.55 -7.50 -32.81
CA ALA A 240 17.25 -7.54 -32.15
C ALA A 240 16.61 -6.14 -32.04
N PRO A 241 15.26 -6.03 -32.06
CA PRO A 241 14.58 -4.78 -31.78
C PRO A 241 14.95 -4.22 -30.39
N PRO A 242 14.95 -2.89 -30.20
CA PRO A 242 15.24 -2.29 -28.91
C PRO A 242 14.30 -2.83 -27.82
N ARG A 243 14.83 -3.03 -26.62
CA ARG A 243 14.08 -3.47 -25.43
C ARG A 243 14.16 -2.40 -24.35
N ARG A 244 13.24 -2.41 -23.38
CA ARG A 244 13.35 -1.52 -22.22
C ARG A 244 14.63 -1.86 -21.44
N ALA A 245 15.37 -0.83 -21.04
CA ALA A 245 16.50 -1.02 -20.15
C ALA A 245 16.02 -1.50 -18.76
N GLN A 246 16.87 -2.24 -18.06
CA GLN A 246 16.60 -2.63 -16.68
C GLN A 246 16.64 -1.39 -15.78
N PRO A 247 15.71 -1.26 -14.82
CA PRO A 247 15.74 -0.14 -13.86
C PRO A 247 17.07 -0.09 -13.11
N MET A 248 17.62 1.11 -12.97
CA MET A 248 18.91 1.36 -12.32
C MET A 248 18.76 2.43 -11.25
N THR A 249 19.46 2.28 -10.12
CA THR A 249 19.44 3.32 -9.10
C THR A 249 20.15 4.57 -9.62
N LEU A 250 19.78 5.76 -9.12
CA LEU A 250 20.47 6.99 -9.51
C LEU A 250 21.97 6.92 -9.16
N LYS A 251 22.33 6.20 -8.10
CA LYS A 251 23.71 5.97 -7.70
C LYS A 251 24.47 5.18 -8.78
N ASP A 252 23.97 3.99 -9.14
CA ASP A 252 24.65 3.13 -10.12
C ASP A 252 24.71 3.79 -11.51
N ALA A 253 23.65 4.53 -11.88
CA ALA A 253 23.64 5.32 -13.12
C ALA A 253 24.71 6.42 -13.12
N SER A 254 24.90 7.09 -11.98
CA SER A 254 25.91 8.14 -11.84
C SER A 254 27.33 7.57 -11.87
N GLU A 255 27.55 6.40 -11.25
CA GLU A 255 28.84 5.69 -11.29
C GLU A 255 29.19 5.28 -12.72
N ARG A 256 28.21 4.74 -13.47
CA ARG A 256 28.40 4.37 -14.88
C ARG A 256 28.69 5.59 -15.77
N LEU A 257 27.91 6.67 -15.60
CA LEU A 257 28.13 7.91 -16.35
C LEU A 257 29.50 8.53 -16.05
N ALA A 258 29.95 8.47 -14.79
CA ALA A 258 31.27 8.96 -14.39
C ALA A 258 32.41 8.21 -15.07
N VAL A 259 32.28 6.88 -15.21
CA VAL A 259 33.25 6.06 -15.97
C VAL A 259 33.23 6.44 -17.45
N ASP A 260 32.05 6.56 -18.06
CA ASP A 260 31.94 6.91 -19.48
C ASP A 260 32.44 8.32 -19.80
N ALA A 261 32.25 9.27 -18.88
CA ALA A 261 32.64 10.66 -19.07
C ALA A 261 34.03 11.02 -18.52
N GLY A 262 34.67 10.11 -17.79
CA GLY A 262 35.97 10.35 -17.14
C GLY A 262 35.92 11.41 -16.04
N CYS A 263 34.85 11.45 -15.23
CA CYS A 263 34.68 12.43 -14.15
C CYS A 263 34.41 11.75 -12.79
N THR A 264 34.16 12.54 -11.74
CA THR A 264 33.77 12.00 -10.44
C THR A 264 32.30 11.56 -10.42
N PRO A 265 31.92 10.54 -9.63
CA PRO A 265 30.53 10.13 -9.46
C PRO A 265 29.59 11.25 -9.01
N ASP A 266 30.07 12.16 -8.15
CA ASP A 266 29.28 13.30 -7.68
C ASP A 266 28.99 14.32 -8.79
N ALA A 267 29.98 14.62 -9.64
CA ALA A 267 29.78 15.51 -10.79
C ALA A 267 28.77 14.91 -11.78
N ALA A 268 28.91 13.62 -12.09
CA ALA A 268 27.97 12.89 -12.94
C ALA A 268 26.55 12.88 -12.34
N ARG A 269 26.43 12.65 -11.03
CA ARG A 269 25.14 12.66 -10.32
C ARG A 269 24.45 14.01 -10.41
N SER A 270 25.16 15.10 -10.12
CA SER A 270 24.60 16.45 -10.20
C SER A 270 24.21 16.83 -11.62
N ALA A 271 25.02 16.47 -12.63
CA ALA A 271 24.66 16.69 -14.02
C ALA A 271 23.43 15.89 -14.45
N LEU A 272 23.37 14.60 -14.11
CA LEU A 272 22.23 13.73 -14.43
C LEU A 272 20.94 14.23 -13.77
N GLN A 273 20.99 14.68 -12.52
CA GLN A 273 19.83 15.28 -11.84
C GLN A 273 19.32 16.54 -12.55
N ARG A 274 20.22 17.48 -12.89
CA ARG A 274 19.87 18.70 -13.63
C ARG A 274 19.31 18.38 -15.01
N PHE A 275 19.93 17.45 -15.73
CA PHE A 275 19.49 16.99 -17.03
C PHE A 275 18.07 16.42 -16.98
N LEU A 276 17.81 15.49 -16.06
CA LEU A 276 16.49 14.85 -15.93
C LEU A 276 15.42 15.90 -15.64
N LEU A 277 15.65 16.83 -14.71
CA LEU A 277 14.71 17.92 -14.43
C LEU A 277 14.43 18.79 -15.66
N ALA A 278 15.47 19.17 -16.42
CA ALA A 278 15.30 19.98 -17.62
C ALA A 278 14.58 19.21 -18.75
N ALA A 279 14.93 17.94 -18.96
CA ALA A 279 14.34 17.09 -19.99
C ALA A 279 12.83 16.88 -19.79
N HIS A 280 12.32 17.02 -18.56
CA HIS A 280 10.88 16.95 -18.29
C HIS A 280 10.08 18.11 -18.92
N ALA A 281 10.71 19.28 -19.07
CA ALA A 281 10.08 20.45 -19.68
C ALA A 281 10.01 20.35 -21.22
N VAL A 282 10.86 19.52 -21.83
CA VAL A 282 10.92 19.33 -23.29
C VAL A 282 9.67 18.61 -23.79
N LYS A 283 9.17 19.02 -24.96
CA LYS A 283 8.06 18.37 -25.66
C LYS A 283 8.52 17.87 -27.02
N THR A 284 8.14 16.64 -27.36
CA THR A 284 8.25 16.11 -28.73
C THR A 284 7.27 16.84 -29.65
N PRO A 285 7.38 16.68 -30.99
CA PRO A 285 6.43 17.25 -31.94
C PRO A 285 4.97 16.81 -31.71
N GLN A 286 4.76 15.70 -31.00
CA GLN A 286 3.45 15.19 -30.59
C GLN A 286 2.99 15.68 -29.21
N GLY A 287 3.71 16.64 -28.61
CA GLY A 287 3.37 17.24 -27.31
C GLY A 287 3.67 16.36 -26.09
N ARG A 288 4.46 15.29 -26.23
CA ARG A 288 4.81 14.36 -25.14
C ARG A 288 6.18 14.68 -24.56
N ALA A 289 6.45 14.33 -23.31
CA ALA A 289 7.82 14.42 -22.78
C ALA A 289 8.69 13.32 -23.41
N PRO A 290 9.94 13.62 -23.82
CA PRO A 290 10.82 12.63 -24.44
C PRO A 290 11.22 11.51 -23.49
N PHE A 291 11.45 11.85 -22.20
CA PHE A 291 11.73 10.89 -21.15
C PHE A 291 10.66 11.00 -20.05
N ALA A 292 9.88 9.93 -19.88
CA ALA A 292 8.88 9.82 -18.83
C ALA A 292 9.49 9.19 -17.57
N PHE A 293 10.54 9.79 -16.99
CA PHE A 293 11.10 9.29 -15.74
C PHE A 293 10.18 9.63 -14.56
N LYS A 294 10.01 8.67 -13.67
CA LYS A 294 9.25 8.83 -12.42
C LYS A 294 10.20 8.60 -11.26
N LEU A 295 10.25 9.54 -10.32
CA LEU A 295 10.99 9.36 -9.08
C LEU A 295 10.18 8.47 -8.15
N HIS A 296 10.72 7.30 -7.83
CA HIS A 296 10.17 6.41 -6.82
C HIS A 296 11.03 6.51 -5.57
N GLN A 297 10.44 7.01 -4.48
CA GLN A 297 11.07 7.01 -3.17
C GLN A 297 10.47 5.87 -2.34
N PHE A 298 11.33 4.93 -1.94
CA PHE A 298 10.94 3.85 -1.05
C PHE A 298 11.31 4.24 0.38
N ILE A 299 10.32 4.25 1.27
CA ILE A 299 10.52 4.57 2.69
C ILE A 299 10.14 3.33 3.48
N SER A 300 11.15 2.63 3.98
CA SER A 300 10.99 1.50 4.88
C SER A 300 11.21 1.95 6.32
N GLY A 301 10.43 1.40 7.26
CA GLY A 301 10.76 1.53 8.68
C GLY A 301 12.08 0.81 8.99
N PRO A 302 12.73 1.11 10.13
CA PRO A 302 14.01 0.50 10.53
C PRO A 302 13.91 -0.99 10.89
N GLY A 303 12.71 -1.57 10.82
CA GLY A 303 12.47 -3.01 10.96
C GLY A 303 12.75 -3.54 12.37
N LYS A 304 13.14 -4.82 12.41
CA LYS A 304 13.54 -5.52 13.62
C LYS A 304 15.04 -5.79 13.58
N VAL A 305 15.66 -5.75 14.76
CA VAL A 305 17.01 -6.32 14.89
C VAL A 305 16.85 -7.81 15.05
N MET A 306 17.55 -8.54 14.21
CA MET A 306 17.69 -9.98 14.31
C MET A 306 19.09 -10.26 14.86
N ALA A 307 19.16 -11.13 15.87
CA ALA A 307 20.42 -11.55 16.46
C ALA A 307 20.47 -13.08 16.60
N THR A 308 21.67 -13.64 16.50
CA THR A 308 21.92 -15.03 16.92
C THR A 308 22.20 -15.10 18.42
N LEU A 309 22.12 -16.30 19.02
CA LEU A 309 22.24 -16.50 20.47
C LEU A 309 23.68 -16.62 21.00
N GLU A 310 24.71 -16.41 20.17
CA GLU A 310 26.08 -16.34 20.67
C GLU A 310 26.32 -15.09 21.56
N ALA A 311 27.46 -15.09 22.24
CA ALA A 311 27.87 -13.99 23.09
C ALA A 311 27.94 -12.64 22.33
N PRO A 312 27.67 -11.52 23.03
CA PRO A 312 27.91 -10.18 22.48
C PRO A 312 29.34 -10.04 21.93
N GLY A 313 29.46 -9.43 20.75
CA GLY A 313 30.74 -9.30 20.03
C GLY A 313 31.06 -10.47 19.07
N VAL A 314 30.40 -11.62 19.24
CA VAL A 314 30.53 -12.78 18.33
C VAL A 314 29.28 -12.98 17.48
N ARG A 315 28.10 -12.73 18.06
CA ARG A 315 26.81 -12.93 17.38
C ARG A 315 26.66 -12.13 16.09
N ASN A 316 25.93 -12.70 15.15
CA ASN A 316 25.50 -12.00 13.95
C ASN A 316 24.33 -11.08 14.30
N ILE A 317 24.40 -9.82 13.86
CA ILE A 317 23.33 -8.83 14.02
C ILE A 317 22.96 -8.32 12.63
N THR A 318 21.67 -8.39 12.28
CA THR A 318 21.18 -7.90 10.98
C THR A 318 19.78 -7.28 11.12
N GLN A 319 19.41 -6.43 10.16
CA GLN A 319 18.03 -5.95 9.98
C GLN A 319 17.26 -6.80 8.96
N ASP A 320 17.95 -7.69 8.25
CA ASP A 320 17.37 -8.58 7.25
C ASP A 320 16.62 -9.71 7.95
N VAL A 321 15.29 -9.69 7.85
CA VAL A 321 14.44 -10.72 8.43
C VAL A 321 14.49 -11.97 7.55
N GLN A 322 15.13 -13.02 8.07
CA GLN A 322 15.21 -14.35 7.46
C GLN A 322 15.31 -15.41 8.57
N ARG A 323 15.12 -16.68 8.21
CA ARG A 323 15.09 -17.78 9.19
C ARG A 323 16.47 -18.09 9.79
N PHE A 324 17.52 -18.03 8.98
CA PHE A 324 18.88 -18.43 9.37
C PHE A 324 19.86 -17.27 9.22
N ALA A 325 20.93 -17.26 10.02
CA ALA A 325 21.96 -16.25 9.91
C ALA A 325 22.63 -16.26 8.51
N PRO A 326 23.01 -15.08 7.96
CA PRO A 326 23.64 -15.00 6.64
C PRO A 326 24.85 -15.93 6.54
N GLY A 327 24.83 -16.84 5.56
CA GLY A 327 25.91 -17.79 5.29
C GLY A 327 25.97 -19.02 6.22
N ARG A 328 25.01 -19.18 7.14
CA ARG A 328 25.01 -20.27 8.14
C ARG A 328 23.77 -21.17 8.08
N GLN A 329 23.14 -21.26 6.91
CA GLN A 329 21.97 -22.10 6.67
C GLN A 329 22.28 -23.59 6.89
N ALA A 330 23.46 -24.05 6.48
CA ALA A 330 23.89 -25.44 6.64
C ALA A 330 24.09 -25.86 8.12
N GLU A 331 24.41 -24.90 8.99
CA GLU A 331 24.57 -25.10 10.43
C GLU A 331 23.23 -24.98 11.20
N ALA A 332 22.15 -24.63 10.51
CA ALA A 332 20.82 -24.36 11.09
C ALA A 332 20.81 -23.27 12.19
N VAL A 333 21.71 -22.29 12.11
CA VAL A 333 21.81 -21.18 13.08
C VAL A 333 20.69 -20.17 12.84
N GLN A 334 19.81 -20.01 13.81
CA GLN A 334 18.58 -19.24 13.67
C GLN A 334 18.75 -17.77 14.08
N LEU A 335 17.93 -16.91 13.49
CA LEU A 335 17.85 -15.50 13.85
C LEU A 335 16.65 -15.25 14.77
N TYR A 336 16.91 -14.53 15.86
CA TYR A 336 15.92 -14.19 16.88
C TYR A 336 15.61 -12.71 16.82
N ALA A 337 14.33 -12.38 16.73
CA ALA A 337 13.88 -10.99 16.87
C ALA A 337 14.32 -10.46 18.23
N THR A 338 15.00 -9.33 18.23
CA THR A 338 15.54 -8.72 19.44
C THR A 338 14.73 -7.48 19.78
N HIS A 339 14.17 -7.49 20.98
CA HIS A 339 13.39 -6.38 21.53
C HIS A 339 14.06 -5.83 22.78
N PHE A 340 13.88 -4.54 23.04
CA PHE A 340 14.56 -3.82 24.09
C PHE A 340 13.57 -3.32 25.13
N CYS A 341 13.91 -3.44 26.40
CA CYS A 341 13.20 -2.76 27.48
C CYS A 341 13.16 -1.26 27.18
N ARG A 342 11.96 -0.66 27.23
CA ARG A 342 11.77 0.76 26.92
C ARG A 342 12.49 1.70 27.88
N ASP A 343 12.76 1.25 29.10
CA ASP A 343 13.34 2.07 30.15
C ASP A 343 14.88 2.02 30.16
N CYS A 344 15.48 0.84 29.98
CA CYS A 344 16.94 0.67 30.10
C CYS A 344 17.62 0.08 28.87
N GLY A 345 16.88 -0.30 27.82
CA GLY A 345 17.45 -0.85 26.59
C GLY A 345 17.95 -2.30 26.68
N GLN A 346 17.70 -3.02 27.79
CA GLN A 346 18.06 -4.44 27.91
C GLN A 346 17.38 -5.27 26.81
N GLU A 347 18.15 -6.14 26.16
CA GLU A 347 17.66 -6.99 25.08
C GLU A 347 16.96 -8.26 25.58
N TYR A 348 15.92 -8.66 24.84
CA TYR A 348 15.08 -9.83 25.04
C TYR A 348 14.72 -10.46 23.69
N HIS A 349 14.79 -11.78 23.62
CA HIS A 349 14.47 -12.57 22.42
C HIS A 349 13.19 -13.36 22.67
N PRO A 350 12.07 -13.08 21.97
CA PRO A 350 10.86 -13.88 22.06
C PRO A 350 11.15 -15.29 21.51
N VAL A 351 10.82 -16.31 22.30
CA VAL A 351 11.00 -17.72 21.91
C VAL A 351 9.80 -18.58 22.27
N TRP A 352 9.61 -19.67 21.53
CA TRP A 352 8.93 -20.88 22.00
C TRP A 352 9.93 -21.77 22.74
N HIS A 353 9.49 -22.35 23.85
CA HIS A 353 10.20 -23.36 24.61
C HIS A 353 9.45 -24.68 24.47
N SER A 354 10.08 -25.63 23.79
CA SER A 354 9.55 -26.98 23.58
C SER A 354 10.36 -27.96 24.43
N SER A 355 9.68 -28.69 25.31
CA SER A 355 10.30 -29.75 26.12
C SER A 355 9.99 -31.11 25.53
N GLY A 356 10.93 -31.69 24.77
CA GLY A 356 10.76 -32.98 24.09
C GLY A 356 11.82 -34.03 24.46
N GLY A 357 11.66 -35.26 23.96
CA GLY A 357 12.57 -36.38 24.25
C GLY A 357 14.03 -36.21 23.79
N ALA A 358 14.31 -35.22 22.93
CA ALA A 358 15.65 -34.87 22.45
C ALA A 358 16.32 -33.73 23.26
N GLY A 359 15.67 -33.22 24.31
CA GLY A 359 16.10 -32.07 25.11
C GLY A 359 15.25 -30.83 24.85
N ASP A 360 15.48 -29.78 25.65
CA ASP A 360 14.76 -28.51 25.55
C ASP A 360 15.27 -27.70 24.34
N LEU A 361 14.34 -27.16 23.56
CA LEU A 361 14.61 -26.33 22.38
C LEU A 361 13.96 -24.94 22.53
N TYR A 362 14.70 -23.90 22.20
CA TYR A 362 14.24 -22.52 22.14
C TYR A 362 14.21 -22.01 20.71
N SER A 363 13.04 -22.00 20.08
CA SER A 363 12.87 -21.54 18.70
C SER A 363 12.36 -20.10 18.64
N PRO A 364 12.76 -19.29 17.65
CA PRO A 364 12.35 -17.89 17.52
C PRO A 364 10.86 -17.80 17.26
N ARG A 365 10.21 -16.81 17.86
CA ARG A 365 8.79 -16.50 17.62
C ARG A 365 8.57 -15.01 17.38
N GLU A 366 7.41 -14.70 16.84
CA GLU A 366 6.91 -13.33 16.82
C GLU A 366 6.43 -12.91 18.22
N ILE A 367 6.70 -11.67 18.62
CA ILE A 367 6.40 -11.21 19.98
C ILE A 367 4.91 -11.28 20.33
N ASP A 368 4.05 -11.01 19.34
CA ASP A 368 2.59 -11.04 19.47
C ASP A 368 2.01 -12.45 19.34
N ASP A 369 2.82 -13.42 18.93
CA ASP A 369 2.42 -14.82 18.84
C ASP A 369 2.56 -15.50 20.21
N ILE A 370 1.40 -15.86 20.77
CA ILE A 370 1.25 -16.41 22.12
C ILE A 370 0.36 -17.66 22.14
N THR A 371 -0.11 -18.10 20.97
CA THR A 371 -0.94 -19.29 20.81
C THR A 371 -0.07 -20.38 20.20
N ALA A 372 0.22 -21.44 20.95
CA ALA A 372 1.00 -22.55 20.43
C ALA A 372 0.13 -23.48 19.59
N ASP A 373 0.71 -24.07 18.54
CA ASP A 373 0.07 -25.13 17.75
C ASP A 373 0.11 -26.48 18.50
N ASP A 374 1.16 -26.72 19.30
CA ASP A 374 1.34 -27.90 20.15
C ASP A 374 1.04 -27.59 21.63
N GLU A 375 0.35 -28.49 22.34
CA GLU A 375 -0.06 -28.28 23.75
C GLU A 375 1.11 -28.18 24.74
N ASP A 376 2.28 -28.70 24.39
CA ASP A 376 3.48 -28.72 25.24
C ASP A 376 4.38 -27.48 25.07
N ASP A 377 4.15 -26.68 24.03
CA ASP A 377 4.97 -25.51 23.71
C ASP A 377 4.62 -24.30 24.60
N ARG A 378 5.66 -23.68 25.15
CA ARG A 378 5.52 -22.51 26.05
C ARG A 378 6.20 -21.30 25.47
N TYR A 379 5.46 -20.22 25.28
CA TYR A 379 6.09 -18.94 24.90
C TYR A 379 6.83 -18.31 26.08
N GLY A 380 7.89 -17.57 25.78
CA GLY A 380 8.64 -16.79 26.75
C GLY A 380 9.66 -15.87 26.10
N PHE A 381 10.65 -15.46 26.87
CA PHE A 381 11.74 -14.60 26.42
C PHE A 381 13.08 -15.10 26.94
N LEU A 382 14.10 -15.11 26.08
CA LEU A 382 15.50 -15.26 26.50
C LEU A 382 16.11 -13.87 26.72
N CYS A 383 16.80 -13.69 27.83
CA CYS A 383 17.56 -12.50 28.16
C CYS A 383 19.01 -12.91 28.48
N PRO A 384 20.04 -12.43 27.77
CA PRO A 384 21.42 -12.81 28.07
C PRO A 384 21.78 -12.54 29.53
N ARG A 385 22.37 -13.51 30.22
CA ARG A 385 22.81 -13.33 31.62
C ARG A 385 24.01 -12.38 31.64
N ARG A 386 23.95 -11.34 32.48
CA ARG A 386 25.02 -10.35 32.67
C ARG A 386 25.20 -10.04 34.15
N GLU A 387 26.44 -9.78 34.59
CA GLU A 387 26.74 -9.53 36.00
C GLU A 387 26.07 -8.26 36.56
N GLY A 388 25.81 -7.26 35.71
CA GLY A 388 25.18 -5.99 36.09
C GLY A 388 23.66 -6.02 36.23
N GLN A 389 23.01 -7.16 36.02
CA GLN A 389 21.55 -7.28 36.13
C GLN A 389 21.10 -7.18 37.60
N GLN A 390 19.94 -6.53 37.81
CA GLN A 390 19.28 -6.53 39.11
C GLN A 390 18.81 -7.94 39.50
N TYR A 391 18.30 -8.71 38.54
CA TYR A 391 17.92 -10.10 38.79
C TYR A 391 19.11 -11.04 38.67
N ARG A 392 19.43 -11.75 39.78
CA ARG A 392 20.55 -12.69 39.89
C ARG A 392 20.10 -14.13 40.16
N GLY A 393 18.79 -14.36 40.21
CA GLY A 393 18.20 -15.68 40.46
C GLY A 393 17.76 -15.91 41.90
N ALA A 394 17.95 -14.94 42.80
CA ALA A 394 17.51 -15.04 44.19
C ALA A 394 16.06 -14.59 44.36
N LEU A 395 15.40 -15.07 45.44
CA LEU A 395 14.02 -14.67 45.77
C LEU A 395 13.90 -13.17 46.08
N GLU A 396 14.94 -12.58 46.68
CA GLU A 396 15.02 -11.15 47.00
C GLU A 396 15.12 -10.24 45.77
N ASP A 397 15.52 -10.80 44.63
CA ASP A 397 15.61 -10.06 43.37
C ASP A 397 14.24 -9.94 42.66
N LEU A 398 13.24 -10.70 43.10
CA LEU A 398 11.90 -10.66 42.52
C LEU A 398 11.14 -9.42 43.00
N PRO A 399 10.20 -8.90 42.20
CA PRO A 399 9.35 -7.80 42.64
C PRO A 399 8.66 -8.08 43.97
N GLU A 400 8.62 -7.10 44.88
CA GLU A 400 8.00 -7.26 46.21
C GLU A 400 6.54 -7.71 46.09
N ALA A 401 5.82 -7.25 45.06
CA ALA A 401 4.45 -7.65 44.77
C ALA A 401 4.28 -9.16 44.54
N TRP A 402 5.35 -9.88 44.19
CA TRP A 402 5.35 -11.32 43.92
C TRP A 402 5.59 -12.16 45.17
N LEU A 403 6.12 -11.57 46.23
CA LEU A 403 6.50 -12.24 47.46
C LEU A 403 5.37 -12.19 48.49
N ASP A 404 5.14 -13.32 49.16
CA ASP A 404 4.36 -13.42 50.37
C ASP A 404 5.32 -13.37 51.57
N VAL A 405 5.34 -12.21 52.22
CA VAL A 405 6.19 -11.90 53.39
C VAL A 405 5.46 -12.12 54.72
N THR A 406 4.25 -12.69 54.70
CA THR A 406 3.46 -12.93 55.93
C THR A 406 3.95 -14.13 56.76
N ARG A 407 4.89 -14.91 56.23
CA ARG A 407 5.51 -16.07 56.88
C ARG A 407 6.97 -15.77 57.23
N ASN A 408 7.54 -16.53 58.18
CA ASN A 408 8.95 -16.40 58.58
C ASN A 408 9.95 -16.56 57.42
N GLU A 409 9.56 -17.21 56.32
CA GLU A 409 10.34 -17.31 55.09
C GLU A 409 9.54 -16.71 53.92
N PRO A 410 10.09 -15.73 53.18
CA PRO A 410 9.43 -15.17 52.01
C PRO A 410 9.26 -16.24 50.92
N ARG A 411 8.05 -16.34 50.36
CA ARG A 411 7.73 -17.30 49.28
C ARG A 411 7.06 -16.61 48.11
N VAL A 412 7.28 -17.12 46.90
CA VAL A 412 6.58 -16.63 45.70
C VAL A 412 5.09 -16.98 45.79
N LYS A 413 4.22 -15.98 45.62
CA LYS A 413 2.76 -16.18 45.61
C LYS A 413 2.36 -17.16 44.48
N PRO A 414 1.33 -18.00 44.67
CA PRO A 414 0.94 -19.03 43.71
C PRO A 414 0.78 -18.55 42.25
N ASN A 415 0.20 -17.36 42.05
CA ASN A 415 -0.07 -16.80 40.72
C ASN A 415 1.19 -16.35 39.95
N TYR A 416 2.35 -16.30 40.62
CA TYR A 416 3.63 -15.89 40.03
C TYR A 416 4.62 -17.05 39.87
N LYS A 417 4.39 -18.21 40.50
CA LYS A 417 5.31 -19.36 40.47
C LYS A 417 5.71 -19.79 39.06
N LYS A 418 4.75 -19.79 38.12
CA LYS A 418 5.00 -20.17 36.71
C LYS A 418 5.66 -19.07 35.86
N ALA A 419 5.85 -17.87 36.41
CA ALA A 419 6.43 -16.71 35.73
C ALA A 419 7.82 -16.33 36.26
N VAL A 420 8.34 -17.08 37.23
CA VAL A 420 9.68 -16.85 37.79
C VAL A 420 10.73 -17.18 36.72
N PRO A 421 11.63 -16.24 36.39
CA PRO A 421 12.72 -16.52 35.46
C PRO A 421 13.66 -17.60 36.00
N PHE A 422 14.29 -18.36 35.12
CA PHE A 422 15.33 -19.32 35.50
C PHE A 422 16.47 -19.33 34.49
N GLU A 423 17.64 -19.76 34.93
CA GLU A 423 18.82 -19.79 34.07
C GLU A 423 18.82 -21.01 33.15
N VAL A 424 19.28 -20.80 31.92
CA VAL A 424 19.50 -21.85 30.92
C VAL A 424 20.72 -21.52 30.05
N ALA A 425 21.50 -22.54 29.71
CA ALA A 425 22.54 -22.42 28.69
C ALA A 425 21.95 -22.78 27.33
N VAL A 426 22.09 -21.91 26.32
CA VAL A 426 21.52 -22.10 24.98
C VAL A 426 22.60 -21.88 23.90
N ASP A 427 22.67 -22.77 22.92
CA ASP A 427 23.58 -22.62 21.78
C ASP A 427 22.99 -21.78 20.64
N ALA A 428 23.80 -21.55 19.60
CA ALA A 428 23.40 -20.77 18.42
C ALA A 428 22.22 -21.37 17.63
N GLN A 429 21.90 -22.64 17.87
CA GLN A 429 20.81 -23.39 17.22
C GLN A 429 19.55 -23.44 18.11
N GLY A 430 19.61 -22.89 19.32
CA GLY A 430 18.50 -22.87 20.27
C GLY A 430 18.43 -24.08 21.20
N HIS A 431 19.38 -25.03 21.16
CA HIS A 431 19.35 -26.19 22.04
C HIS A 431 19.84 -25.84 23.45
N ALA A 432 19.11 -26.31 24.46
CA ALA A 432 19.46 -26.13 25.85
C ALA A 432 20.64 -27.01 26.28
N GLY A 433 21.31 -26.63 27.37
CA GLY A 433 22.33 -27.41 28.06
C GLY A 433 23.78 -27.15 27.59
N ARG A 434 23.97 -26.32 26.57
CA ARG A 434 25.29 -25.90 26.06
C ARG A 434 25.21 -24.50 25.49
N GLY A 435 26.35 -23.83 25.30
CA GLY A 435 26.39 -22.48 24.73
C GLY A 435 26.39 -21.37 25.78
N GLN A 436 25.74 -20.25 25.46
CA GLN A 436 25.77 -19.03 26.27
C GLN A 436 24.71 -19.07 27.38
N ALA A 437 25.01 -18.45 28.52
CA ALA A 437 24.06 -18.35 29.63
C ALA A 437 22.99 -17.28 29.37
N TYR A 438 21.72 -17.67 29.54
CA TYR A 438 20.52 -16.86 29.40
C TYR A 438 19.62 -17.03 30.62
N TRP A 439 18.82 -16.01 30.91
CA TRP A 439 17.59 -16.14 31.68
C TRP A 439 16.43 -16.43 30.74
N PHE A 440 15.68 -17.48 31.01
CA PHE A 440 14.39 -17.71 30.38
C PHE A 440 13.27 -17.14 31.27
N ILE A 441 12.44 -16.28 30.69
CA ILE A 441 11.26 -15.69 31.33
C ILE A 441 10.01 -16.37 30.74
N PRO A 442 9.30 -17.21 31.51
CA PRO A 442 8.13 -17.90 30.98
C PRO A 442 6.92 -16.97 30.83
N GLY A 443 6.23 -17.06 29.70
CA GLY A 443 4.99 -16.35 29.44
C GLY A 443 5.17 -14.85 29.18
N LYS A 444 4.24 -14.04 29.71
CA LYS A 444 4.20 -12.58 29.52
C LYS A 444 5.37 -11.87 30.20
N PHE A 445 5.88 -10.82 29.55
CA PHE A 445 6.93 -9.97 30.12
C PHE A 445 6.35 -9.08 31.24
N ARG A 446 6.73 -9.36 32.48
CA ARG A 446 6.17 -8.68 33.68
C ARG A 446 7.15 -7.78 34.41
N PHE A 447 8.45 -7.98 34.25
CA PHE A 447 9.45 -7.05 34.77
C PHE A 447 10.76 -7.19 34.00
N CYS A 448 11.56 -6.13 34.00
CA CYS A 448 12.89 -6.14 33.39
C CYS A 448 13.93 -6.74 34.34
N LEU A 449 14.68 -7.75 33.89
CA LEU A 449 15.75 -8.39 34.68
C LEU A 449 16.93 -7.45 34.95
N ASN A 450 17.09 -6.41 34.14
CA ASN A 450 18.19 -5.45 34.28
C ASN A 450 17.85 -4.29 35.21
N CYS A 451 16.74 -3.58 34.98
CA CYS A 451 16.37 -2.37 35.74
C CYS A 451 15.22 -2.55 36.73
N GLY A 452 14.62 -3.74 36.81
CA GLY A 452 13.54 -4.05 37.75
C GLY A 452 12.19 -3.42 37.42
N GLN A 453 12.07 -2.63 36.35
CA GLN A 453 10.81 -1.99 35.97
C GLN A 453 9.68 -3.04 35.83
N GLU A 454 8.61 -2.86 36.59
CA GLU A 454 7.45 -3.75 36.61
C GLU A 454 6.38 -3.34 35.59
N HIS A 455 5.66 -4.35 35.10
CA HIS A 455 4.54 -4.21 34.19
C HIS A 455 3.37 -5.12 34.59
N GLU A 456 2.16 -4.61 34.45
CA GLU A 456 0.95 -5.42 34.62
C GLU A 456 0.92 -6.56 33.60
N ALA A 457 0.32 -7.70 33.97
CA ALA A 457 0.22 -8.84 33.05
C ALA A 457 -0.71 -8.56 31.85
N HIS A 458 -1.70 -7.68 32.01
CA HIS A 458 -2.66 -7.35 30.95
C HIS A 458 -2.02 -6.47 29.86
N GLY A 459 -2.33 -6.77 28.59
CA GLY A 459 -1.82 -6.04 27.42
C GLY A 459 -0.83 -6.83 26.57
N LYS A 460 -0.35 -6.19 25.50
CA LYS A 460 0.62 -6.77 24.56
C LYS A 460 2.05 -6.48 24.99
N ASP A 461 2.93 -7.46 24.85
CA ASP A 461 4.34 -7.32 25.25
C ASP A 461 5.11 -6.33 24.36
N ILE A 462 4.67 -6.12 23.11
CA ILE A 462 5.22 -5.09 22.20
C ILE A 462 5.09 -3.65 22.74
N ASN A 463 4.16 -3.42 23.67
CA ASN A 463 4.02 -2.13 24.35
C ASN A 463 5.05 -1.94 25.48
N ARG A 464 5.69 -3.02 25.94
CA ARG A 464 6.67 -3.04 27.04
C ARG A 464 8.09 -3.19 26.49
N LEU A 465 8.24 -3.97 25.43
CA LEU A 465 9.48 -4.24 24.72
C LEU A 465 9.44 -3.65 23.31
N ALA A 466 10.29 -2.67 23.02
CA ALA A 466 10.35 -2.01 21.72
C ALA A 466 11.35 -2.70 20.79
N SER A 467 11.00 -2.90 19.51
CA SER A 467 11.97 -3.14 18.43
C SER A 467 12.54 -1.81 17.91
N LEU A 468 13.50 -1.85 16.97
CA LEU A 468 14.00 -0.63 16.32
C LEU A 468 12.88 0.18 15.65
N SER A 469 11.85 -0.48 15.10
CA SER A 469 10.62 0.16 14.68
C SER A 469 9.47 -0.13 15.64
N GLY A 470 9.00 0.88 16.37
CA GLY A 470 7.74 0.84 17.13
C GLY A 470 6.60 1.64 16.48
N GLU A 471 6.86 2.31 15.36
CA GLU A 471 5.89 3.16 14.69
C GLU A 471 4.85 2.35 13.93
N GLY A 472 3.58 2.61 14.20
CA GLY A 472 2.48 2.05 13.43
C GLY A 472 2.43 2.65 12.03
N ARG A 473 2.00 1.85 11.04
CA ARG A 473 1.84 2.28 9.63
C ARG A 473 1.09 3.60 9.51
N SER A 474 -0.03 3.73 10.23
CA SER A 474 -0.86 4.94 10.21
C SER A 474 -0.12 6.21 10.67
N SER A 475 0.76 6.10 11.69
CA SER A 475 1.56 7.23 12.17
C SER A 475 2.59 7.66 11.13
N ALA A 476 3.30 6.70 10.53
CA ALA A 476 4.26 6.96 9.46
C ALA A 476 3.56 7.62 8.26
N THR A 477 2.45 7.04 7.80
CA THR A 477 1.62 7.58 6.72
C THR A 477 1.19 9.03 7.00
N THR A 478 0.77 9.34 8.23
CA THR A 478 0.42 10.70 8.64
C THR A 478 1.61 11.66 8.55
N MET A 479 2.77 11.30 9.10
CA MET A 479 3.95 12.17 9.09
C MET A 479 4.46 12.42 7.67
N LEU A 480 4.50 11.38 6.84
CA LEU A 480 4.90 11.49 5.44
C LEU A 480 3.95 12.39 4.65
N THR A 481 2.64 12.17 4.81
CA THR A 481 1.60 12.99 4.17
C THR A 481 1.71 14.45 4.60
N LEU A 482 1.83 14.69 5.91
CA LEU A 482 1.92 16.06 6.44
C LEU A 482 3.19 16.77 5.97
N SER A 483 4.34 16.08 5.93
CA SER A 483 5.59 16.64 5.45
C SER A 483 5.50 17.01 3.96
N ALA A 484 4.96 16.10 3.14
CA ALA A 484 4.79 16.34 1.70
C ALA A 484 3.84 17.52 1.45
N LEU A 485 2.69 17.56 2.13
CA LEU A 485 1.75 18.68 2.03
C LEU A 485 2.37 19.99 2.51
N ARG A 486 3.07 20.01 3.65
CA ARG A 486 3.73 21.23 4.14
C ARG A 486 4.75 21.77 3.14
N GLN A 487 5.47 20.89 2.45
CA GLN A 487 6.40 21.31 1.40
C GLN A 487 5.66 21.87 0.19
N LEU A 488 4.64 21.17 -0.30
CA LEU A 488 3.81 21.62 -1.43
C LEU A 488 3.13 22.97 -1.15
N PHE A 489 2.58 23.17 0.05
CA PHE A 489 1.94 24.42 0.46
C PHE A 489 2.93 25.52 0.87
N GLY A 490 4.23 25.20 0.96
CA GLY A 490 5.29 26.21 1.08
C GLY A 490 5.59 26.93 -0.23
N GLU A 491 5.17 26.36 -1.37
CA GLU A 491 5.29 26.99 -2.68
C GLU A 491 4.22 28.08 -2.89
N PRO A 492 4.53 29.14 -3.65
CA PRO A 492 3.57 30.20 -3.95
C PRO A 492 2.32 29.65 -4.64
N MET A 493 1.18 30.28 -4.35
CA MET A 493 -0.09 29.95 -5.01
C MET A 493 0.07 30.03 -6.54
N PRO A 494 -0.47 29.05 -7.29
CA PRO A 494 -0.56 29.13 -8.75
C PRO A 494 -1.30 30.40 -9.19
N ALA A 495 -0.95 30.92 -10.36
CA ALA A 495 -1.65 32.06 -10.94
C ALA A 495 -3.14 31.73 -11.18
N PRO A 496 -4.05 32.72 -11.09
CA PRO A 496 -5.47 32.51 -11.37
C PRO A 496 -5.69 31.83 -12.73
N GLY A 497 -6.44 30.72 -12.74
CA GLY A 497 -6.73 29.93 -13.94
C GLY A 497 -5.78 28.75 -14.20
N GLN A 498 -4.70 28.60 -13.43
CA GLN A 498 -3.85 27.40 -13.48
C GLN A 498 -4.36 26.32 -12.51
N PRO A 499 -4.27 25.03 -12.88
CA PRO A 499 -4.63 23.93 -11.99
C PRO A 499 -3.67 23.88 -10.80
N ASP A 500 -4.21 23.74 -9.58
CA ASP A 500 -3.40 23.62 -8.37
C ASP A 500 -2.68 22.26 -8.32
N PRO A 501 -1.33 22.23 -8.40
CA PRO A 501 -0.58 20.98 -8.43
C PRO A 501 -0.39 20.38 -7.03
N ARG A 502 -0.74 21.10 -5.95
CA ARG A 502 -0.48 20.70 -4.55
C ARG A 502 -1.49 19.67 -4.08
N LYS A 503 -1.40 18.47 -4.65
CA LYS A 503 -2.28 17.33 -4.38
C LYS A 503 -1.45 16.11 -4.02
N LEU A 504 -1.95 15.33 -3.06
CA LEU A 504 -1.42 14.02 -2.72
C LEU A 504 -2.48 12.97 -3.06
N LEU A 505 -2.13 11.99 -3.89
CA LEU A 505 -2.93 10.79 -4.12
C LEU A 505 -2.24 9.59 -3.48
N GLY A 506 -2.97 8.87 -2.63
CA GLY A 506 -2.55 7.60 -2.05
C GLY A 506 -3.21 6.44 -2.79
N PHE A 507 -2.40 5.45 -3.19
CA PHE A 507 -2.88 4.19 -3.74
C PHE A 507 -2.48 3.06 -2.80
N THR A 508 -3.32 2.03 -2.75
CA THR A 508 -3.03 0.79 -2.03
C THR A 508 -3.62 -0.36 -2.82
N ASP A 509 -2.85 -1.42 -2.94
CA ASP A 509 -3.22 -2.67 -3.60
C ASP A 509 -4.03 -3.61 -2.68
N ASN A 510 -4.10 -3.29 -1.38
CA ASN A 510 -4.86 -4.04 -0.39
C ASN A 510 -6.12 -3.29 0.06
N ARG A 511 -7.29 -3.86 -0.25
CA ARG A 511 -8.61 -3.33 0.14
C ARG A 511 -8.77 -3.16 1.66
N GLN A 512 -8.20 -4.06 2.45
CA GLN A 512 -8.30 -3.98 3.92
C GLN A 512 -7.44 -2.83 4.47
N ASP A 513 -6.21 -2.71 3.97
CA ASP A 513 -5.35 -1.57 4.31
C ASP A 513 -5.97 -0.26 3.84
N ALA A 514 -6.62 -0.24 2.67
CA ALA A 514 -7.36 0.92 2.17
C ALA A 514 -8.45 1.36 3.15
N ALA A 515 -9.29 0.43 3.60
CA ALA A 515 -10.37 0.73 4.54
C ALA A 515 -9.83 1.26 5.88
N LEU A 516 -8.78 0.63 6.41
CA LEU A 516 -8.16 1.03 7.67
C LEU A 516 -7.51 2.41 7.58
N GLN A 517 -6.72 2.66 6.54
CA GLN A 517 -6.03 3.93 6.34
C GLN A 517 -7.01 5.06 6.01
N ALA A 518 -8.05 4.81 5.21
CA ALA A 518 -9.08 5.80 4.92
C ALA A 518 -9.82 6.26 6.19
N GLY A 519 -10.18 5.31 7.07
CA GLY A 519 -10.76 5.64 8.38
C GLY A 519 -9.83 6.51 9.22
N HIS A 520 -8.56 6.10 9.35
CA HIS A 520 -7.53 6.87 10.07
C HIS A 520 -7.33 8.28 9.49
N PHE A 521 -7.24 8.41 8.17
CA PHE A 521 -7.08 9.71 7.50
C PHE A 521 -8.29 10.62 7.72
N ASN A 522 -9.51 10.10 7.60
CA ASN A 522 -10.73 10.88 7.84
C ASN A 522 -10.76 11.41 9.27
N ASP A 523 -10.47 10.56 10.26
CA ASP A 523 -10.40 10.96 11.66
C ASP A 523 -9.28 11.99 11.90
N PHE A 524 -8.11 11.78 11.28
CA PHE A 524 -6.98 12.69 11.39
C PHE A 524 -7.29 14.08 10.80
N ILE A 525 -7.86 14.14 9.59
CA ILE A 525 -8.28 15.39 8.93
C ILE A 525 -9.37 16.08 9.74
N PHE A 526 -10.33 15.33 10.28
CA PHE A 526 -11.36 15.87 11.14
C PHE A 526 -10.75 16.52 12.39
N LEU A 527 -9.85 15.82 13.08
CA LEU A 527 -9.17 16.32 14.28
C LEU A 527 -8.30 17.55 13.99
N LEU A 528 -7.56 17.56 12.88
CA LEU A 528 -6.75 18.71 12.47
C LEU A 528 -7.61 19.92 12.12
N THR A 529 -8.67 19.72 11.34
CA THR A 529 -9.60 20.78 10.96
C THR A 529 -10.24 21.39 12.20
N LEU A 530 -10.74 20.55 13.12
CA LEU A 530 -11.35 21.01 14.36
C LEU A 530 -10.35 21.80 15.23
N ARG A 531 -9.13 21.29 15.42
CA ARG A 531 -8.08 21.99 16.18
C ARG A 531 -7.67 23.31 15.54
N SER A 532 -7.57 23.34 14.21
CA SER A 532 -7.26 24.56 13.47
C SER A 532 -8.37 25.59 13.59
N GLY A 533 -9.64 25.16 13.51
CA GLY A 533 -10.80 26.01 13.75
C GLY A 533 -10.85 26.56 15.18
N LEU A 534 -10.55 25.73 16.19
CA LEU A 534 -10.43 26.16 17.58
C LEU A 534 -9.31 27.18 17.78
N LEU A 535 -8.13 26.91 17.22
CA LEU A 535 -6.99 27.82 17.30
C LEU A 535 -7.29 29.16 16.60
N GLY A 536 -7.87 29.11 15.40
CA GLY A 536 -8.28 30.30 14.65
C GLY A 536 -9.36 31.09 15.38
N ALA A 537 -10.34 30.42 15.98
CA ALA A 537 -11.36 31.05 16.83
C ALA A 537 -10.71 31.75 18.04
N MET A 538 -9.77 31.09 18.71
CA MET A 538 -9.06 31.68 19.85
C MET A 538 -8.26 32.91 19.43
N GLN A 539 -7.53 32.83 18.32
CA GLN A 539 -6.74 33.94 17.79
C GLN A 539 -7.62 35.13 17.40
N ASN A 540 -8.75 34.88 16.73
CA ASN A 540 -9.69 35.91 16.31
C ASN A 540 -10.43 36.57 17.49
N SER A 541 -10.57 35.87 18.62
CA SER A 541 -11.21 36.37 19.84
C SER A 541 -10.20 36.87 20.90
N GLY A 542 -8.95 37.15 20.52
CA GLY A 542 -7.96 37.71 21.45
C GLY A 542 -7.52 36.75 22.57
N GLY A 543 -7.63 35.43 22.34
CA GLY A 543 -7.21 34.38 23.26
C GLY A 543 -8.28 33.91 24.26
N LEU A 544 -9.46 34.54 24.27
CA LEU A 544 -10.57 34.21 25.18
C LEU A 544 -11.81 33.80 24.37
N LEU A 545 -12.37 32.64 24.69
CA LEU A 545 -13.63 32.13 24.13
C LEU A 545 -14.51 31.64 25.26
N ASP A 546 -15.77 32.10 25.29
CA ASP A 546 -16.78 31.56 26.19
C ASP A 546 -17.50 30.34 25.54
N GLU A 547 -18.16 29.52 26.37
CA GLU A 547 -18.86 28.31 25.89
C GLU A 547 -19.98 28.64 24.90
N ALA A 548 -20.60 29.83 25.02
CA ALA A 548 -21.72 30.24 24.19
C ALA A 548 -21.29 30.65 22.78
N GLN A 549 -20.10 31.23 22.63
CA GLN A 549 -19.54 31.74 21.38
C GLN A 549 -18.60 30.74 20.70
N LEU A 550 -18.16 29.70 21.42
CA LEU A 550 -17.19 28.72 20.93
C LEU A 550 -17.58 28.11 19.58
N ALA A 551 -18.82 27.62 19.45
CA ALA A 551 -19.27 26.96 18.23
C ALA A 551 -19.31 27.91 17.03
N ASP A 552 -19.89 29.10 17.21
CA ASP A 552 -19.98 30.14 16.19
C ASP A 552 -18.60 30.64 15.76
N ALA A 553 -17.72 30.86 16.73
CA ALA A 553 -16.36 31.33 16.46
C ALA A 553 -15.55 30.30 15.67
N VAL A 554 -15.66 29.01 16.01
CA VAL A 554 -15.02 27.93 15.24
C VAL A 554 -15.63 27.80 13.85
N PHE A 555 -16.95 27.91 13.72
CA PHE A 555 -17.65 27.85 12.42
C PHE A 555 -17.18 28.97 11.47
N LYS A 556 -17.06 30.19 11.98
CA LYS A 556 -16.52 31.35 11.24
C LYS A 556 -15.02 31.22 10.96
N ALA A 557 -14.23 30.72 11.91
CA ALA A 557 -12.80 30.50 11.72
C ALA A 557 -12.51 29.47 10.60
N LEU A 558 -13.39 28.49 10.45
CA LEU A 558 -13.36 27.51 9.35
C LEU A 558 -13.94 28.05 8.03
N ARG A 559 -14.42 29.30 8.00
CA ARG A 559 -15.09 29.94 6.86
C ARG A 559 -16.29 29.15 6.31
N LEU A 560 -16.99 28.42 7.18
CA LEU A 560 -18.21 27.70 6.79
C LEU A 560 -19.42 28.63 6.62
N ASP A 561 -19.27 29.90 7.01
CA ASP A 561 -20.20 31.00 6.77
C ASP A 561 -19.98 31.73 5.43
N ALA A 562 -18.93 31.37 4.67
CA ALA A 562 -18.60 32.05 3.42
C ALA A 562 -19.48 31.58 2.25
N ASN A 563 -20.16 32.53 1.59
CA ASN A 563 -20.86 32.32 0.32
C ASN A 563 -19.88 32.38 -0.85
N ASP A 564 -19.00 31.39 -0.96
CA ASP A 564 -18.04 31.31 -2.07
C ASP A 564 -18.72 30.88 -3.39
N ALA A 565 -18.47 31.66 -4.45
CA ALA A 565 -19.05 31.45 -5.77
C ALA A 565 -18.61 30.12 -6.40
N ALA A 566 -17.39 29.63 -6.12
CA ALA A 566 -16.91 28.35 -6.64
C ALA A 566 -17.62 27.16 -5.96
N THR A 567 -17.79 27.23 -4.64
CA THR A 567 -18.56 26.25 -3.86
C THR A 567 -20.04 26.20 -4.29
N LEU A 568 -20.64 27.37 -4.55
CA LEU A 568 -21.99 27.49 -5.12
C LEU A 568 -22.10 26.90 -6.52
N ALA A 569 -21.10 27.12 -7.39
CA ALA A 569 -21.06 26.56 -8.74
C ALA A 569 -20.94 25.03 -8.74
N GLU A 570 -20.21 24.45 -7.78
CA GLU A 570 -20.09 22.99 -7.63
C GLU A 570 -21.39 22.36 -7.12
N TYR A 571 -22.07 22.99 -6.15
CA TYR A 571 -23.40 22.59 -5.70
C TYR A 571 -24.44 22.64 -6.83
N LEU A 572 -24.41 23.70 -7.65
CA LEU A 572 -25.30 23.82 -8.83
C LEU A 572 -25.10 22.71 -9.86
N ARG A 573 -23.87 22.15 -9.99
CA ARG A 573 -23.56 21.03 -10.88
C ARG A 573 -23.99 19.67 -10.31
N ASN A 574 -23.97 19.50 -8.99
CA ASN A 574 -24.44 18.28 -8.34
C ASN A 574 -25.26 18.61 -7.08
N PRO A 575 -26.59 18.80 -7.23
CA PRO A 575 -27.48 19.19 -6.14
C PRO A 575 -27.60 18.17 -4.99
N LYS A 576 -27.06 16.95 -5.18
CA LYS A 576 -26.99 15.90 -4.14
C LYS A 576 -25.80 16.04 -3.20
N LEU A 577 -24.81 16.90 -3.52
CA LEU A 577 -23.90 17.43 -2.51
C LEU A 577 -24.75 18.17 -1.49
N MET A 578 -24.68 17.84 -0.20
CA MET A 578 -25.44 18.59 0.81
C MET A 578 -24.98 20.06 0.76
N GLY A 579 -25.85 20.94 0.25
CA GLY A 579 -25.53 22.33 -0.10
C GLY A 579 -25.34 23.25 1.10
N SER A 580 -24.60 24.33 0.86
CA SER A 580 -24.15 25.35 1.84
C SER A 580 -25.24 25.88 2.79
N GLY A 581 -26.51 25.96 2.38
CA GLY A 581 -27.60 26.42 3.25
C GLY A 581 -28.08 25.41 4.29
N ALA A 582 -28.30 24.15 3.88
CA ALA A 582 -28.79 23.09 4.79
C ALA A 582 -27.64 22.35 5.50
N ALA A 583 -26.50 22.18 4.82
CA ALA A 583 -25.27 21.64 5.40
C ALA A 583 -24.62 22.63 6.37
N GLY A 584 -24.69 23.94 6.10
CA GLY A 584 -24.20 24.96 7.05
C GLY A 584 -24.93 24.90 8.38
N GLY A 585 -26.27 24.85 8.37
CA GLY A 585 -27.08 24.71 9.59
C GLY A 585 -26.91 23.36 10.30
N ALA A 586 -26.87 22.24 9.55
CA ALA A 586 -26.66 20.91 10.12
C ALA A 586 -25.24 20.73 10.67
N ALA A 587 -24.22 21.23 9.96
CA ALA A 587 -22.83 21.23 10.41
C ALA A 587 -22.66 22.13 11.63
N HIS A 588 -23.28 23.32 11.64
CA HIS A 588 -23.29 24.22 12.78
C HIS A 588 -23.93 23.58 14.01
N ALA A 589 -25.11 22.96 13.87
CA ALA A 589 -25.78 22.24 14.96
C ALA A 589 -24.94 21.05 15.48
N ALA A 590 -24.31 20.28 14.57
CA ALA A 590 -23.44 19.17 14.93
C ALA A 590 -22.16 19.63 15.64
N LEU A 591 -21.55 20.75 15.18
CA LEU A 591 -20.38 21.36 15.80
C LEU A 591 -20.72 21.88 17.20
N HIS A 592 -21.84 22.57 17.33
CA HIS A 592 -22.36 23.10 18.59
C HIS A 592 -22.62 21.97 19.59
N HIS A 593 -23.29 20.89 19.18
CA HIS A 593 -23.53 19.74 20.05
C HIS A 593 -22.22 19.06 20.49
N ARG A 594 -21.27 18.83 19.57
CA ARG A 594 -19.99 18.16 19.90
C ARG A 594 -19.07 19.00 20.77
N LEU A 595 -18.93 20.30 20.48
CA LEU A 595 -18.07 21.21 21.25
C LEU A 595 -18.65 21.50 22.64
N SER A 596 -19.96 21.71 22.75
CA SER A 596 -20.62 21.88 24.06
C SER A 596 -20.53 20.61 24.92
N ALA A 597 -20.70 19.42 24.32
CA ALA A 597 -20.51 18.15 25.04
C ALA A 597 -19.07 17.98 25.54
N ALA A 598 -18.07 18.31 24.70
CA ALA A 598 -16.66 18.24 25.05
C ALA A 598 -16.28 19.26 26.14
N ALA A 599 -16.75 20.51 26.04
CA ALA A 599 -16.55 21.55 27.04
C ALA A 599 -17.14 21.15 28.39
N ARG A 600 -18.36 20.60 28.42
CA ARG A 600 -18.98 20.09 29.65
C ARG A 600 -18.21 18.91 30.26
N LEU A 601 -17.68 18.01 29.43
CA LEU A 601 -16.87 16.88 29.90
C LEU A 601 -15.53 17.36 30.49
N ALA A 602 -14.87 18.30 29.82
CA ALA A 602 -13.63 18.91 30.28
C ALA A 602 -13.83 19.69 31.60
N SER A 603 -14.90 20.47 31.71
CA SER A 603 -15.27 21.17 32.95
C SER A 603 -15.56 20.19 34.09
N ARG A 604 -16.23 19.06 33.83
CA ARG A 604 -16.44 18.01 34.85
C ARG A 604 -15.14 17.34 35.29
N LEU A 605 -14.23 17.07 34.35
CA LEU A 605 -12.92 16.47 34.65
C LEU A 605 -12.00 17.44 35.41
N ALA A 606 -12.01 18.72 35.05
CA ALA A 606 -11.29 19.77 35.77
C ALA A 606 -11.83 19.94 37.20
N LEU A 607 -13.16 19.92 37.38
CA LEU A 607 -13.82 19.93 38.69
C LEU A 607 -13.51 18.69 39.54
N GLN A 608 -13.32 17.52 38.92
CA GLN A 608 -12.90 16.29 39.60
C GLN A 608 -11.42 16.32 40.03
N GLN A 609 -10.55 17.04 39.32
CA GLN A 609 -9.14 17.22 39.69
C GLN A 609 -8.95 18.31 40.76
N SER A 610 -9.90 19.24 40.92
CA SER A 610 -9.82 20.34 41.90
C SER A 610 -10.42 20.01 43.28
N GLN A 611 -10.96 18.81 43.52
CA GLN A 611 -11.42 18.41 44.86
C GLN A 611 -10.30 17.71 45.65
N PRO A 612 -9.97 18.15 46.89
CA PRO A 612 -9.07 17.39 47.75
C PRO A 612 -9.73 16.07 48.13
N ARG A 613 -9.10 14.94 47.78
CA ARG A 613 -9.61 13.58 48.10
C ARG A 613 -9.80 13.42 49.61
N PRO A 614 -11.01 13.09 50.11
CA PRO A 614 -11.16 12.60 51.48
C PRO A 614 -10.62 11.17 51.57
N ALA A 615 -10.06 10.84 52.73
CA ALA A 615 -9.46 9.56 53.02
C ALA A 615 -10.51 8.42 53.13
N ARG A 616 -10.18 7.29 52.47
CA ARG A 616 -10.64 5.90 52.70
C ARG A 616 -12.12 5.55 52.55
N ALA A 617 -12.42 4.50 51.76
CA ALA A 617 -12.80 3.16 52.25
C ALA A 617 -13.16 2.22 51.07
N ALA A 618 -12.95 0.93 51.28
CA ALA A 618 -13.15 -0.15 50.33
C ALA A 618 -14.62 -0.37 49.91
N GLY A 619 -14.85 -0.85 48.68
CA GLY A 619 -16.07 -1.59 48.30
C GLY A 619 -16.72 -1.22 46.96
N HIS A 620 -16.69 -2.17 46.03
CA HIS A 620 -17.55 -2.36 44.85
C HIS A 620 -17.26 -1.67 43.48
N PRO A 621 -17.56 -2.36 42.36
CA PRO A 621 -17.07 -2.05 41.02
C PRO A 621 -18.00 -1.09 40.26
N LEU A 622 -17.41 -0.16 39.51
CA LEU A 622 -18.12 0.68 38.53
C LEU A 622 -18.38 -0.09 37.23
N PRO A 623 -19.56 0.09 36.58
CA PRO A 623 -19.93 -0.65 35.38
C PRO A 623 -19.28 -0.06 34.12
N ARG A 624 -18.91 -0.95 33.20
CA ARG A 624 -18.44 -0.65 31.85
C ARG A 624 -19.58 -0.04 31.02
N ALA A 625 -19.41 1.18 30.52
CA ALA A 625 -20.24 1.72 29.45
C ALA A 625 -19.68 1.27 28.09
N ARG A 626 -20.43 0.40 27.40
CA ARG A 626 -20.31 0.13 25.95
C ARG A 626 -21.01 1.27 25.21
N CYS A 627 -20.33 1.90 24.26
CA CYS A 627 -21.00 2.69 23.21
C CYS A 627 -21.30 1.75 22.03
N VAL A 628 -22.57 1.77 21.59
CA VAL A 628 -23.07 1.19 20.34
C VAL A 628 -22.80 2.16 19.20
#